data_AF-A0A437RHM9-F1
#
_entry.id   AF-A0A437RHM9-F1
#
_cell.length_a   1.000
_cell.length_b   1.000
_cell.length_c   1.000
_cell.angle_alpha   90.00
_cell.angle_beta   90.00
_cell.angle_gamma   90.00
#
_symmetry.space_group_name_H-M   'P 1'
#
loop_
_entity.id
_entity.type
_entity.pdbx_description
1 polymer ?
#
loop_
_entity_poly.entity_id
_entity_poly.type
_entity_poly.pdbx_seq_one_letter_code
_entity_poly.pdbx_strand_id
1 'polypeptide(L)'
;MKTVQTRAAAAATALALGALCASQAHAQTAPAAAPAAGFSLEGAVIDSRNARSLGVINERGDINALFRAQKAMTFGILRAAGIPLDQLSPEVRARIERFATTNLEAFRAFSQGLDLKDQGRFAEAKAEFARAAQLDPGFALAAEQQQAMPEVSLGSGVQTRAVLMAAAGAAVDRGRAAFAVDTARAVAALAAGQTVVTVPLASTAEQARTSDFSTTPPGSGTQFVPNIVAGIAYTAQLPGLGTAQLSTLGEWRSDSFRVSTGTNGTVLEALGSTANPVAQIGGATAQPLGNATLADGSVAYWGAWSSAPGASATVTVSGTPLVAPQLGPVSYLLADATRTMPGTGTAVFSPRGGTLGNATGTVAVNFATRAVELRNLGFNIGTLNFSGLNGNATFDTRIASGGFGGNYSSGQCTGCSAFTPLSSSFSGNFVGRDADGLAFATFLLTGGGGTAAGVHLFTRPPAQP
;
A
#
# COMPACT_ATOMS: atom_id res chain seq x y z
N MET A 1 35.83 18.91 -1.39
CA MET A 1 35.31 18.81 -0.01
C MET A 1 33.91 19.41 0.06
N LYS A 2 32.84 18.67 -0.30
CA LYS A 2 31.44 19.04 0.04
C LYS A 2 30.37 17.96 -0.22
N THR A 3 30.73 16.67 -0.26
CA THR A 3 29.80 15.60 -0.72
C THR A 3 29.65 14.39 0.21
N VAL A 4 30.03 14.50 1.49
CA VAL A 4 29.97 13.37 2.45
C VAL A 4 28.90 13.53 3.54
N GLN A 5 28.33 14.73 3.72
CA GLN A 5 27.46 15.02 4.88
C GLN A 5 25.99 14.54 4.77
N THR A 6 25.49 14.20 3.59
CA THR A 6 24.05 13.90 3.39
C THR A 6 23.63 12.45 3.58
N ARG A 7 24.58 11.49 3.73
CA ARG A 7 24.23 10.07 3.91
C ARG A 7 24.07 9.61 5.36
N ALA A 8 24.53 10.39 6.35
CA ALA A 8 24.47 10.01 7.76
C ALA A 8 23.08 10.20 8.40
N ALA A 9 22.26 11.12 7.90
CA ALA A 9 20.99 11.48 8.54
C ALA A 9 19.83 10.49 8.29
N ALA A 10 19.88 9.69 7.22
CA ALA A 10 18.78 8.79 6.84
C ALA A 10 18.83 7.40 7.52
N ALA A 11 19.97 7.00 8.09
CA ALA A 11 20.14 5.66 8.67
C ALA A 11 19.66 5.53 10.13
N ALA A 12 19.42 6.65 10.82
CA ALA A 12 19.12 6.65 12.26
C ALA A 12 17.64 6.38 12.62
N THR A 13 16.72 6.34 11.64
CA THR A 13 15.27 6.33 11.91
C THR A 13 14.61 4.95 11.80
N ALA A 14 15.37 3.87 11.61
CA ALA A 14 14.81 2.52 11.47
C ALA A 14 15.69 1.44 12.11
N LEU A 15 15.76 1.40 13.43
CA LEU A 15 16.11 0.18 14.17
C LEU A 15 15.10 -0.05 15.29
N ALA A 16 13.98 -0.68 14.93
CA ALA A 16 13.16 -1.43 15.89
C ALA A 16 13.60 -2.90 15.76
N LEU A 17 14.36 -3.38 16.74
CA LEU A 17 14.85 -4.75 16.78
C LEU A 17 13.72 -5.66 17.30
N GLY A 18 13.09 -6.43 16.43
CA GLY A 18 12.24 -7.55 16.82
C GLY A 18 13.12 -8.74 17.17
N ALA A 19 13.29 -9.03 18.46
CA ALA A 19 13.99 -10.22 18.93
C ALA A 19 13.02 -11.41 18.92
N LEU A 20 13.22 -12.36 18.02
CA LEU A 20 12.60 -13.68 18.12
C LEU A 20 13.30 -14.46 19.24
N CYS A 21 12.70 -14.49 20.43
CA CYS A 21 13.12 -15.40 21.50
C CYS A 21 12.57 -16.80 21.22
N ALA A 22 13.40 -17.69 20.68
CA ALA A 22 13.13 -19.13 20.68
C ALA A 22 13.68 -19.76 21.97
N SER A 23 12.80 -20.15 22.89
CA SER A 23 13.16 -20.94 24.08
C SER A 23 13.12 -22.43 23.75
N GLN A 24 14.28 -23.09 23.67
CA GLN A 24 14.37 -24.55 23.69
C GLN A 24 14.78 -25.01 25.10
N ALA A 25 13.85 -25.66 25.80
CA ALA A 25 14.11 -26.29 27.10
C ALA A 25 14.56 -27.74 26.88
N HIS A 26 15.84 -28.03 27.14
CA HIS A 26 16.32 -29.39 27.32
C HIS A 26 16.29 -29.73 28.81
N ALA A 27 15.48 -30.73 29.18
CA ALA A 27 15.38 -31.23 30.54
C ALA A 27 16.47 -32.27 30.81
N GLN A 28 17.36 -32.00 31.77
CA GLN A 28 18.15 -33.00 32.47
C GLN A 28 18.03 -32.77 33.99
N THR A 29 17.86 -33.87 34.71
CA THR A 29 17.42 -33.99 36.10
C THR A 29 18.56 -33.94 37.11
N ALA A 30 18.47 -33.08 38.13
CA ALA A 30 18.83 -33.30 39.55
C ALA A 30 18.64 -32.00 40.37
N PRO A 31 18.33 -32.05 41.69
CA PRO A 31 17.87 -30.90 42.45
C PRO A 31 19.06 -30.10 43.00
N ALA A 32 19.36 -28.97 42.36
CA ALA A 32 20.20 -27.92 42.94
C ALA A 32 19.38 -26.63 43.02
N ALA A 33 19.68 -25.80 44.01
CA ALA A 33 19.03 -24.53 44.33
C ALA A 33 18.51 -23.79 43.09
N ALA A 34 17.29 -23.23 43.18
CA ALA A 34 16.62 -22.51 42.11
C ALA A 34 17.63 -21.61 41.36
N PRO A 35 17.93 -21.88 40.07
CA PRO A 35 18.90 -21.08 39.35
C PRO A 35 18.38 -19.65 39.28
N ALA A 36 19.24 -18.68 39.61
CA ALA A 36 18.96 -17.28 39.31
C ALA A 36 18.53 -17.18 37.83
N ALA A 37 17.40 -16.52 37.57
CA ALA A 37 16.83 -16.43 36.23
C ALA A 37 17.79 -15.67 35.30
N GLY A 38 18.62 -16.41 34.58
CA GLY A 38 19.55 -15.86 33.59
C GLY A 38 18.91 -15.72 32.21
N PHE A 39 19.54 -14.92 31.35
CA PHE A 39 19.17 -14.81 29.94
C PHE A 39 20.36 -15.15 29.03
N SER A 40 20.05 -15.53 27.78
CA SER A 40 21.00 -15.63 26.68
C SER A 40 20.40 -14.92 25.47
N LEU A 41 21.11 -13.94 24.92
CA LEU A 41 20.73 -13.20 23.72
C LEU A 41 21.74 -13.52 22.63
N GLU A 42 21.26 -14.05 21.51
CA GLU A 42 22.08 -14.32 20.33
C GLU A 42 21.54 -13.53 19.14
N GLY A 43 22.43 -12.88 18.41
CA GLY A 43 22.08 -12.16 17.18
C GLY A 43 23.15 -12.37 16.12
N ALA A 44 22.71 -12.60 14.89
CA ALA A 44 23.59 -12.67 13.74
C ALA A 44 23.27 -11.53 12.78
N VAL A 45 24.31 -10.91 12.23
CA VAL A 45 24.19 -9.93 11.14
C VAL A 45 24.59 -10.65 9.85
N ILE A 46 23.68 -10.69 8.87
CA ILE A 46 23.90 -11.38 7.60
C ILE A 46 23.73 -10.36 6.46
N ASP A 47 24.70 -10.31 5.55
CA ASP A 47 24.58 -9.53 4.32
C ASP A 47 23.68 -10.28 3.32
N SER A 48 22.50 -9.72 3.06
CA SER A 48 21.50 -10.35 2.20
C SER A 48 21.94 -10.49 0.73
N ARG A 49 22.96 -9.75 0.29
CA ARG A 49 23.42 -9.79 -1.11
C ARG A 49 24.22 -11.05 -1.45
N ASN A 50 24.89 -11.62 -0.46
CA ASN A 50 25.82 -12.74 -0.63
C ASN A 50 25.67 -13.82 0.45
N ALA A 51 24.66 -13.69 1.32
CA ALA A 51 24.40 -14.55 2.48
C ALA A 51 25.60 -14.67 3.45
N ARG A 52 26.55 -13.71 3.42
CA ARG A 52 27.73 -13.75 4.28
C ARG A 52 27.35 -13.29 5.69
N SER A 53 27.68 -14.10 6.70
CA SER A 53 27.62 -13.64 8.09
C SER A 53 28.69 -12.58 8.33
N LEU A 54 28.25 -11.40 8.75
CA LEU A 54 29.10 -10.26 9.12
C LEU A 54 29.50 -10.30 10.60
N GLY A 55 28.87 -11.18 11.39
CA GLY A 55 29.20 -11.42 12.79
C GLY A 55 28.06 -12.10 13.55
N VAL A 56 28.43 -12.79 14.62
CA VAL A 56 27.52 -13.31 15.65
C VAL A 56 27.86 -12.63 16.96
N ILE A 57 26.84 -12.17 17.66
CA ILE A 57 26.95 -11.48 18.94
C ILE A 57 26.15 -12.30 19.94
N ASN A 58 26.80 -12.68 21.04
CA ASN A 58 26.20 -13.49 22.09
C ASN A 58 26.45 -12.80 23.43
N GLU A 59 25.37 -12.52 24.16
CA GLU A 59 25.40 -11.91 25.47
C GLU A 59 24.64 -12.80 26.45
N ARG A 60 25.25 -13.09 27.60
CA ARG A 60 24.63 -13.89 28.68
C ARG A 60 24.79 -13.15 30.00
N GLY A 61 23.80 -13.27 30.86
CA GLY A 61 23.88 -12.64 32.18
C GLY A 61 22.67 -12.89 33.05
N ASP A 62 22.71 -12.33 34.25
CA ASP A 62 21.57 -12.21 35.16
C ASP A 62 20.57 -11.17 34.64
N ILE A 63 19.29 -11.31 34.93
CA ILE A 63 18.22 -10.41 34.48
C ILE A 63 18.51 -8.91 34.75
N ASN A 64 19.23 -8.60 35.84
CA ASN A 64 19.68 -7.25 36.18
C ASN A 64 20.69 -6.66 35.16
N ALA A 65 21.29 -7.50 34.32
CA ALA A 65 22.19 -7.12 33.24
C ALA A 65 21.50 -7.07 31.87
N LEU A 66 20.19 -7.37 31.77
CA LEU A 66 19.47 -7.49 30.49
C LEU A 66 19.60 -6.23 29.63
N PHE A 67 19.32 -5.05 30.20
CA PHE A 67 19.40 -3.80 29.44
C PHE A 67 20.83 -3.48 29.00
N ARG A 68 21.84 -3.81 29.82
CA ARG A 68 23.25 -3.66 29.45
C ARG A 68 23.62 -4.60 28.29
N ALA A 69 23.15 -5.84 28.32
CA ALA A 69 23.35 -6.79 27.23
C ALA A 69 22.63 -6.38 25.95
N GLN A 70 21.39 -5.90 26.02
CA GLN A 70 20.67 -5.33 24.87
C GLN A 70 21.45 -4.16 24.24
N LYS A 71 22.06 -3.32 25.08
CA LYS A 71 22.90 -2.18 24.65
C LYS A 71 24.18 -2.67 23.97
N ALA A 72 24.88 -3.62 24.58
CA ALA A 72 26.08 -4.24 24.02
C ALA A 72 25.78 -4.88 22.66
N MET A 73 24.66 -5.61 22.54
CA MET A 73 24.19 -6.22 21.31
C MET A 73 23.90 -5.18 20.23
N THR A 74 23.20 -4.08 20.56
CA THR A 74 22.93 -2.97 19.62
C THR A 74 24.23 -2.41 19.05
N PHE A 75 25.23 -2.17 19.89
CA PHE A 75 26.53 -1.66 19.45
C PHE A 75 27.35 -2.70 18.67
N GLY A 76 27.20 -3.99 19.00
CA GLY A 76 27.76 -5.09 18.22
C GLY A 76 27.21 -5.12 16.80
N ILE A 77 25.89 -4.97 16.65
CA ILE A 77 25.20 -4.97 15.35
C ILE A 77 25.67 -3.80 14.48
N LEU A 78 25.75 -2.59 15.04
CA LEU A 78 26.22 -1.40 14.31
C LEU A 78 27.65 -1.59 13.79
N ARG A 79 28.52 -2.18 14.62
CA ARG A 79 29.91 -2.44 14.25
C ARG A 79 30.01 -3.51 13.16
N ALA A 80 29.23 -4.60 13.28
CA ALA A 80 29.16 -5.65 12.26
C ALA A 80 28.57 -5.15 10.93
N ALA A 81 27.66 -4.17 10.98
CA ALA A 81 27.12 -3.48 9.81
C ALA A 81 28.09 -2.47 9.18
N GLY A 82 29.31 -2.31 9.72
CA GLY A 82 30.30 -1.37 9.22
C GLY A 82 29.99 0.10 9.53
N ILE A 83 29.17 0.37 10.54
CA ILE A 83 28.80 1.71 11.01
C ILE A 83 29.59 1.99 12.30
N PRO A 84 30.76 2.64 12.21
CA PRO A 84 31.55 2.93 13.40
C PRO A 84 30.90 4.09 14.18
N LEU A 85 31.03 4.06 15.51
CA LEU A 85 30.28 4.95 16.41
C LEU A 85 30.69 6.42 16.31
N ASP A 86 31.88 6.70 15.78
CA ASP A 86 32.42 8.02 15.47
C ASP A 86 31.77 8.66 14.24
N GLN A 87 31.15 7.87 13.35
CA GLN A 87 30.37 8.37 12.22
C GLN A 87 28.93 8.74 12.59
N LEU A 88 28.46 8.34 13.78
CA LEU A 88 27.16 8.75 14.29
C LEU A 88 27.24 10.19 14.80
N SER A 89 26.21 10.99 14.52
CA SER A 89 26.13 12.31 15.14
C SER A 89 26.07 12.18 16.67
N PRO A 90 26.61 13.16 17.43
CA PRO A 90 26.59 13.11 18.90
C PRO A 90 25.18 12.92 19.48
N GLU A 91 24.17 13.50 18.82
CA GLU A 91 22.76 13.37 19.20
C GLU A 91 22.23 11.94 19.00
N VAL A 92 22.52 11.31 17.85
CA VAL A 92 22.12 9.93 17.58
C VAL A 92 22.82 8.98 18.55
N ARG A 93 24.10 9.21 18.81
CA ARG A 93 24.87 8.43 19.78
C ARG A 93 24.28 8.56 21.19
N ALA A 94 23.99 9.76 21.67
CA ALA A 94 23.39 9.99 22.98
C ALA A 94 22.00 9.35 23.10
N ARG A 95 21.19 9.41 22.04
CA ARG A 95 19.88 8.73 21.98
C ARG A 95 20.01 7.22 22.05
N ILE A 96 21.01 6.64 21.39
CA ILE A 96 21.30 5.21 21.46
C ILE A 96 21.79 4.88 22.88
N GLU A 97 22.73 5.62 23.45
CA GLU A 97 23.31 5.34 24.78
C GLU A 97 22.30 5.40 25.93
N ARG A 98 21.23 6.20 25.80
CA ARG A 98 20.17 6.32 26.82
C ARG A 98 19.31 5.04 26.87
N PHE A 99 19.16 4.48 28.07
CA PHE A 99 18.17 3.42 28.32
C PHE A 99 16.75 3.99 28.22
N ALA A 100 15.87 3.29 27.49
CA ALA A 100 14.47 3.70 27.36
C ALA A 100 13.68 3.46 28.64
N THR A 101 14.01 2.41 29.39
CA THR A 101 13.51 2.09 30.73
C THR A 101 14.55 1.23 31.45
N THR A 102 14.53 1.24 32.78
CA THR A 102 15.28 0.29 33.63
C THR A 102 14.35 -0.63 34.42
N ASN A 103 13.03 -0.47 34.27
CA ASN A 103 12.02 -1.30 34.94
C ASN A 103 11.66 -2.49 34.03
N LEU A 104 11.96 -3.70 34.48
CA LEU A 104 11.70 -4.93 33.72
C LEU A 104 10.21 -5.17 33.48
N GLU A 105 9.35 -4.85 34.44
CA GLU A 105 7.90 -5.03 34.30
C GLU A 105 7.33 -4.03 33.29
N ALA A 106 7.83 -2.79 33.30
CA ALA A 106 7.46 -1.78 32.30
C ALA A 106 7.89 -2.22 30.89
N PHE A 107 9.11 -2.77 30.75
CA PHE A 107 9.60 -3.32 29.49
C PHE A 107 8.75 -4.51 28.99
N ARG A 108 8.33 -5.40 29.89
CA ARG A 108 7.48 -6.54 29.56
C ARG A 108 6.10 -6.10 29.07
N ALA A 109 5.45 -5.20 29.80
CA ALA A 109 4.16 -4.63 29.40
C ALA A 109 4.27 -3.91 28.05
N PHE A 110 5.33 -3.14 27.84
CA PHE A 110 5.58 -2.48 26.56
C PHE A 110 5.76 -3.47 25.40
N SER A 111 6.50 -4.55 25.61
CA SER A 111 6.69 -5.61 24.60
C SER A 111 5.37 -6.31 24.25
N GLN A 112 4.56 -6.63 25.26
CA GLN A 112 3.22 -7.19 25.07
C GLN A 112 2.29 -6.24 24.31
N GLY A 113 2.38 -4.92 24.58
CA GLY A 113 1.68 -3.89 23.81
C GLY A 113 2.08 -3.87 22.34
N LEU A 114 3.36 -4.06 22.01
CA LEU A 114 3.83 -4.18 20.63
C LEU A 114 3.26 -5.43 19.93
N ASP A 115 3.27 -6.59 20.61
CA ASP A 115 2.71 -7.82 20.05
C ASP A 115 1.21 -7.69 19.77
N LEU A 116 0.45 -7.07 20.69
CA LEU A 116 -0.98 -6.81 20.53
C LEU A 116 -1.25 -5.82 19.40
N LYS A 117 -0.40 -4.80 19.26
CA LYS A 117 -0.47 -3.83 18.18
C LYS A 117 -0.24 -4.49 16.82
N ASP A 118 0.73 -5.40 16.73
CA ASP A 118 1.02 -6.15 15.50
C ASP A 118 -0.12 -7.13 15.16
N GLN A 119 -0.83 -7.63 16.16
CA GLN A 119 -2.08 -8.41 16.01
C GLN A 119 -3.32 -7.53 15.68
N GLY A 120 -3.19 -6.20 15.64
CA GLY A 120 -4.30 -5.28 15.40
C GLY A 120 -5.24 -5.06 16.60
N ARG A 121 -4.90 -5.56 17.78
CA ARG A 121 -5.68 -5.44 19.02
C ARG A 121 -5.37 -4.13 19.75
N PHE A 122 -5.70 -3.00 19.12
CA PHE A 122 -5.24 -1.67 19.56
C PHE A 122 -5.74 -1.23 20.94
N ALA A 123 -6.96 -1.61 21.34
CA ALA A 123 -7.50 -1.27 22.66
C ALA A 123 -6.70 -1.95 23.78
N GLU A 124 -6.35 -3.21 23.58
CA GLU A 124 -5.55 -4.00 24.53
C GLU A 124 -4.09 -3.56 24.51
N ALA A 125 -3.54 -3.27 23.32
CA ALA A 125 -2.22 -2.67 23.18
C ALA A 125 -2.11 -1.34 23.95
N LYS A 126 -3.13 -0.48 23.86
CA LYS A 126 -3.19 0.78 24.60
C LYS A 126 -3.18 0.57 26.11
N ALA A 127 -3.89 -0.44 26.61
CA ALA A 127 -3.88 -0.78 28.03
C ALA A 127 -2.49 -1.22 28.51
N GLU A 128 -1.79 -2.04 27.72
CA GLU A 128 -0.42 -2.47 28.06
C GLU A 128 0.60 -1.33 27.98
N PHE A 129 0.48 -0.42 27.00
CA PHE A 129 1.32 0.79 26.96
C PHE A 129 1.04 1.73 28.14
N ALA A 130 -0.22 1.90 28.54
CA ALA A 130 -0.58 2.67 29.72
C ALA A 130 -0.01 2.04 31.00
N ARG A 131 -0.05 0.72 31.12
CA ARG A 131 0.56 -0.02 32.23
C ARG A 131 2.08 0.20 32.27
N ALA A 132 2.75 0.12 31.11
CA ALA A 132 4.19 0.40 31.03
C ALA A 132 4.54 1.83 31.48
N ALA A 133 3.76 2.83 31.07
CA ALA A 133 3.96 4.22 31.49
C ALA A 133 3.64 4.47 32.97
N GLN A 134 2.71 3.71 33.56
CA GLN A 134 2.45 3.76 35.01
C GLN A 134 3.58 3.14 35.83
N LEU A 135 4.15 2.03 35.36
CA LEU A 135 5.26 1.33 36.01
C LEU A 135 6.58 2.10 35.91
N ASP A 136 6.79 2.84 34.83
CA ASP A 136 7.93 3.74 34.65
C ASP A 136 7.48 5.06 33.99
N PRO A 137 7.19 6.11 34.77
CA PRO A 137 6.82 7.43 34.24
C PRO A 137 7.91 8.07 33.36
N GLY A 138 9.16 7.62 33.47
CA GLY A 138 10.28 8.06 32.61
C GLY A 138 10.33 7.37 31.26
N PHE A 139 9.50 6.35 31.02
CA PHE A 139 9.47 5.57 29.80
C PHE A 139 8.69 6.28 28.68
N ALA A 140 9.26 7.38 28.16
CA ALA A 140 8.63 8.27 27.18
C ALA A 140 8.04 7.52 25.97
N LEU A 141 8.72 6.46 25.49
CA LEU A 141 8.25 5.67 24.35
C LEU A 141 6.92 4.95 24.64
N ALA A 142 6.67 4.50 25.87
CA ALA A 142 5.40 3.88 26.25
C ALA A 142 4.26 4.90 26.21
N ALA A 143 4.48 6.11 26.74
CA ALA A 143 3.51 7.19 26.69
C ALA A 143 3.21 7.65 25.25
N GLU A 144 4.25 7.77 24.41
CA GLU A 144 4.10 8.07 22.99
C GLU A 144 3.28 7.00 22.25
N GLN A 145 3.58 5.71 22.46
CA GLN A 145 2.81 4.62 21.85
C GLN A 145 1.36 4.59 22.34
N GLN A 146 1.11 4.84 23.63
CA GLN A 146 -0.23 4.94 24.20
C GLN A 146 -1.06 6.05 23.53
N GLN A 147 -0.46 7.22 23.29
CA GLN A 147 -1.12 8.35 22.62
C GLN A 147 -1.34 8.08 21.13
N ALA A 148 -0.42 7.37 20.49
CA ALA A 148 -0.52 6.97 19.10
C ALA A 148 -1.54 5.83 18.85
N MET A 149 -2.05 5.18 19.91
CA MET A 149 -3.05 4.12 19.78
C MET A 149 -4.46 4.71 19.70
N PRO A 150 -5.24 4.39 18.64
CA PRO A 150 -6.59 4.91 18.48
C PRO A 150 -7.53 4.37 19.58
N GLU A 151 -8.37 5.25 20.15
CA GLU A 151 -9.43 4.88 21.10
C GLU A 151 -10.64 4.32 20.34
N VAL A 152 -10.56 3.08 19.87
CA VAL A 152 -11.71 2.42 19.24
C VAL A 152 -12.10 1.20 20.07
N SER A 153 -13.09 1.39 20.93
CA SER A 153 -13.82 0.29 21.57
C SER A 153 -14.86 -0.22 20.58
N LEU A 154 -14.54 -1.30 19.87
CA LEU A 154 -15.39 -1.91 18.84
C LEU A 154 -16.61 -2.60 19.48
N GLY A 155 -17.62 -1.79 19.79
CA GLY A 155 -18.88 -2.22 20.40
C GLY A 155 -20.07 -1.38 19.93
N SER A 156 -20.24 -1.18 18.62
CA SER A 156 -21.52 -0.87 17.93
C SER A 156 -21.25 -0.37 16.51
N GLY A 157 -22.07 -0.82 15.55
CA GLY A 157 -21.94 -0.59 14.10
C GLY A 157 -21.97 0.87 13.60
N VAL A 158 -21.97 1.85 14.50
CA VAL A 158 -21.80 3.28 14.15
C VAL A 158 -20.31 3.64 14.01
N GLN A 159 -19.40 2.86 14.61
CA GLN A 159 -17.97 3.18 14.65
C GLN A 159 -17.18 2.68 13.43
N THR A 160 -17.73 1.77 12.62
CA THR A 160 -17.11 1.30 11.36
C THR A 160 -16.82 2.45 10.39
N ARG A 161 -17.64 3.51 10.46
CA ARG A 161 -17.52 4.75 9.67
C ARG A 161 -16.38 5.65 10.15
N ALA A 162 -16.08 5.66 11.45
CA ALA A 162 -14.94 6.38 12.03
C ALA A 162 -13.62 5.65 11.78
N VAL A 163 -13.63 4.31 11.74
CA VAL A 163 -12.46 3.49 11.39
C VAL A 163 -12.04 3.72 9.93
N LEU A 164 -12.98 3.91 8.98
CA LEU A 164 -12.64 4.34 7.61
C LEU A 164 -11.89 5.67 7.59
N MET A 165 -12.39 6.66 8.34
CA MET A 165 -11.81 8.00 8.37
C MET A 165 -10.45 8.02 9.11
N ALA A 166 -10.32 7.24 10.18
CA ALA A 166 -9.08 7.14 10.96
C ALA A 166 -8.01 6.30 10.25
N ALA A 167 -8.37 5.21 9.57
CA ALA A 167 -7.44 4.40 8.77
C ALA A 167 -6.95 5.16 7.52
N ALA A 168 -7.82 5.96 6.89
CA ALA A 168 -7.43 6.88 5.82
C ALA A 168 -6.50 7.99 6.32
N GLY A 169 -6.74 8.55 7.53
CA GLY A 169 -5.89 9.59 8.13
C GLY A 169 -4.53 9.08 8.63
N ALA A 170 -4.48 7.93 9.33
CA ALA A 170 -3.25 7.42 9.95
C ALA A 170 -2.22 6.86 8.94
N ALA A 171 -2.61 6.61 7.69
CA ALA A 171 -1.70 6.29 6.59
C ALA A 171 -0.92 7.52 6.10
N VAL A 172 -1.49 8.73 6.27
CA VAL A 172 -0.93 10.02 5.80
C VAL A 172 0.21 10.51 6.70
N ASP A 173 0.11 10.34 8.02
CA ASP A 173 1.09 10.89 8.99
C ASP A 173 2.49 10.26 8.91
N ARG A 174 2.64 9.11 8.24
CA ARG A 174 3.91 8.35 8.22
C ARG A 174 4.71 8.47 6.93
N GLY A 175 4.31 9.30 5.96
CA GLY A 175 5.12 9.59 4.76
C GLY A 175 5.55 8.36 3.95
N ARG A 176 4.86 7.21 4.12
CA ARG A 176 5.09 6.01 3.33
C ARG A 176 4.09 6.00 2.19
N ALA A 177 4.58 5.76 0.97
CA ALA A 177 3.78 5.65 -0.23
C ALA A 177 2.51 4.84 0.06
N ALA A 178 1.34 5.46 -0.17
CA ALA A 178 0.05 4.84 0.01
C ALA A 178 -0.06 3.67 -0.98
N PHE A 179 0.18 2.46 -0.50
CA PHE A 179 -0.03 1.26 -1.28
C PHE A 179 -1.53 1.09 -1.52
N ALA A 180 -1.89 0.80 -2.77
CA ALA A 180 -3.26 0.60 -3.22
C ALA A 180 -4.00 -0.34 -2.25
N VAL A 181 -4.90 0.26 -1.47
CA VAL A 181 -5.85 -0.48 -0.65
C VAL A 181 -6.80 -1.14 -1.63
N ASP A 182 -6.95 -2.46 -1.54
CA ASP A 182 -8.10 -3.13 -2.13
C ASP A 182 -9.35 -2.59 -1.40
N THR A 183 -9.90 -1.50 -1.93
CA THR A 183 -11.04 -0.79 -1.33
C THR A 183 -12.23 -1.73 -1.19
N ALA A 184 -12.38 -2.71 -2.09
CA ALA A 184 -13.41 -3.73 -2.03
C ALA A 184 -13.18 -4.67 -0.84
N ARG A 185 -11.95 -5.17 -0.62
CA ARG A 185 -11.62 -5.97 0.56
C ARG A 185 -11.73 -5.18 1.85
N ALA A 186 -11.29 -3.93 1.84
CA ALA A 186 -11.42 -3.03 2.98
C ALA A 186 -12.89 -2.91 3.37
N VAL A 187 -13.73 -2.56 2.41
CA VAL A 187 -15.17 -2.38 2.61
C VAL A 187 -15.84 -3.68 3.07
N ALA A 188 -15.49 -4.84 2.50
CA ALA A 188 -16.06 -6.13 2.89
C ALA A 188 -15.56 -6.65 4.26
N ALA A 189 -14.28 -6.44 4.60
CA ALA A 189 -13.75 -6.73 5.93
C ALA A 189 -14.45 -5.87 7.00
N LEU A 190 -14.71 -4.60 6.70
CA LEU A 190 -15.45 -3.71 7.59
C LEU A 190 -16.93 -4.12 7.74
N ALA A 191 -17.56 -4.58 6.66
CA ALA A 191 -18.91 -5.14 6.71
C ALA A 191 -18.98 -6.39 7.60
N ALA A 192 -17.91 -7.17 7.63
CA ALA A 192 -17.76 -8.35 8.49
C ALA A 192 -17.28 -8.03 9.92
N GLY A 193 -17.17 -6.75 10.30
CA GLY A 193 -16.68 -6.34 11.62
C GLY A 193 -15.17 -6.54 11.83
N GLN A 194 -14.42 -6.77 10.75
CA GLN A 194 -12.98 -6.98 10.78
C GLN A 194 -12.23 -5.64 10.60
N THR A 195 -11.13 -5.49 11.33
CA THR A 195 -10.23 -4.34 11.19
C THR A 195 -9.51 -4.39 9.85
N VAL A 196 -9.63 -3.33 9.06
CA VAL A 196 -8.88 -3.20 7.80
C VAL A 196 -7.50 -2.67 8.12
N VAL A 197 -6.53 -3.57 8.11
CA VAL A 197 -5.14 -3.19 7.91
C VAL A 197 -4.95 -3.06 6.41
N THR A 198 -4.62 -1.87 5.95
CA THR A 198 -4.16 -1.60 4.59
C THR A 198 -2.76 -2.19 4.43
N VAL A 199 -2.70 -3.52 4.39
CA VAL A 199 -1.52 -4.21 3.86
C VAL A 199 -1.54 -3.89 2.37
N PRO A 200 -0.41 -3.48 1.77
CA PRO A 200 -0.29 -3.53 0.33
C PRO A 200 -0.92 -4.85 -0.13
N LEU A 201 -1.77 -4.85 -1.16
CA LEU A 201 -1.83 -6.07 -1.96
C LEU A 201 -0.37 -6.38 -2.21
N ALA A 202 0.09 -7.51 -1.69
CA ALA A 202 1.31 -8.06 -2.18
C ALA A 202 1.01 -8.37 -3.66
N SER A 203 1.11 -7.35 -4.54
CA SER A 203 2.13 -7.49 -5.53
C SER A 203 3.37 -7.76 -4.69
N THR A 204 3.62 -9.02 -4.42
CA THR A 204 4.77 -9.67 -4.99
C THR A 204 5.94 -8.70 -5.14
N ALA A 205 6.24 -7.92 -4.09
CA ALA A 205 7.42 -7.08 -3.99
C ALA A 205 8.67 -7.97 -3.89
N GLU A 206 8.45 -9.28 -3.73
CA GLU A 206 9.41 -10.36 -3.93
C GLU A 206 9.45 -10.86 -5.39
N GLN A 207 8.33 -10.86 -6.13
CA GLN A 207 8.33 -11.25 -7.55
C GLN A 207 8.69 -10.09 -8.49
N ALA A 208 8.52 -8.83 -8.11
CA ALA A 208 8.99 -7.64 -8.85
C ALA A 208 10.52 -7.47 -8.77
N ARG A 209 11.22 -8.25 -7.93
CA ARG A 209 12.70 -8.20 -7.81
C ARG A 209 13.42 -9.04 -8.84
N THR A 210 12.73 -9.88 -9.61
CA THR A 210 13.34 -10.50 -10.78
C THR A 210 13.38 -9.45 -11.89
N SER A 211 14.57 -9.00 -12.25
CA SER A 211 14.85 -8.09 -13.38
C SER A 211 14.39 -8.63 -14.74
N ASP A 212 13.85 -9.84 -14.77
CA ASP A 212 13.28 -10.46 -15.95
C ASP A 212 11.83 -10.03 -16.06
N PHE A 213 11.60 -8.99 -16.86
CA PHE A 213 10.29 -8.53 -17.33
C PHE A 213 9.61 -9.53 -18.27
N SER A 214 10.02 -10.80 -18.23
CA SER A 214 9.53 -11.87 -19.07
C SER A 214 9.47 -13.17 -18.28
N THR A 215 8.31 -13.83 -18.32
CA THR A 215 8.18 -15.23 -17.89
C THR A 215 8.75 -16.21 -18.92
N THR A 216 9.31 -15.73 -20.02
CA THR A 216 9.86 -16.59 -21.07
C THR A 216 11.28 -17.05 -20.75
N PRO A 217 11.59 -18.34 -20.96
CA PRO A 217 12.96 -18.85 -20.89
C PRO A 217 13.89 -18.10 -21.87
N PRO A 218 15.17 -17.91 -21.50
CA PRO A 218 16.16 -17.37 -22.43
C PRO A 218 16.19 -18.19 -23.74
N GLY A 219 15.87 -17.55 -24.87
CA GLY A 219 15.88 -18.19 -26.21
C GLY A 219 14.56 -18.16 -26.99
N SER A 220 13.43 -17.76 -26.41
CA SER A 220 12.16 -17.64 -27.17
C SER A 220 12.07 -16.27 -27.89
N GLY A 221 12.76 -16.13 -29.01
CA GLY A 221 12.98 -14.85 -29.71
C GLY A 221 11.76 -14.14 -30.33
N THR A 222 10.50 -14.50 -30.03
CA THR A 222 9.34 -13.94 -30.79
C THR A 222 8.05 -13.66 -30.03
N GLN A 223 7.89 -13.99 -28.74
CA GLN A 223 6.64 -13.73 -28.02
C GLN A 223 6.88 -13.05 -26.68
N PHE A 224 7.31 -11.79 -26.73
CA PHE A 224 7.27 -10.91 -25.58
C PHE A 224 5.83 -10.42 -25.37
N VAL A 225 5.17 -10.87 -24.30
CA VAL A 225 3.89 -10.31 -23.86
C VAL A 225 4.17 -9.28 -22.76
N PRO A 226 4.02 -7.97 -23.02
CA PRO A 226 4.24 -6.96 -21.99
C PRO A 226 3.27 -7.14 -20.82
N ASN A 227 3.71 -6.74 -19.63
CA ASN A 227 2.77 -6.43 -18.55
C ASN A 227 1.84 -5.32 -19.03
N ILE A 228 0.59 -5.36 -18.55
CA ILE A 228 -0.38 -4.30 -18.81
C ILE A 228 -0.67 -3.56 -17.52
N VAL A 229 -1.07 -2.30 -17.63
CA VAL A 229 -1.82 -1.63 -16.58
C VAL A 229 -3.28 -1.79 -16.91
N ALA A 230 -4.04 -2.35 -15.98
CA ALA A 230 -5.47 -2.50 -16.13
C ALA A 230 -6.19 -2.14 -14.83
N GLY A 231 -7.34 -1.51 -15.00
CA GLY A 231 -8.23 -1.15 -13.92
C GLY A 231 -9.68 -1.36 -14.29
N ILE A 232 -10.49 -1.60 -13.26
CA ILE A 232 -11.93 -1.78 -13.39
C ILE A 232 -12.66 -0.87 -12.40
N ALA A 233 -13.86 -0.45 -12.76
CA ALA A 233 -14.80 0.24 -11.88
C ALA A 233 -16.18 -0.38 -12.01
N TYR A 234 -16.86 -0.63 -10.90
CA TYR A 234 -18.13 -1.34 -10.89
C TYR A 234 -19.01 -0.93 -9.71
N THR A 235 -20.32 -1.15 -9.87
CA THR A 235 -21.30 -1.01 -8.78
C THR A 235 -21.61 -2.39 -8.20
N ALA A 236 -21.59 -2.51 -6.88
CA ALA A 236 -21.91 -3.74 -6.17
C ALA A 236 -22.89 -3.49 -5.02
N GLN A 237 -23.81 -4.44 -4.82
CA GLN A 237 -24.63 -4.53 -3.61
C GLN A 237 -23.88 -5.40 -2.59
N LEU A 238 -23.40 -4.78 -1.52
CA LEU A 238 -22.63 -5.44 -0.48
C LEU A 238 -23.52 -5.64 0.76
N PRO A 239 -23.50 -6.84 1.38
CA PRO A 239 -24.20 -7.08 2.64
C PRO A 239 -23.81 -6.05 3.72
N GLY A 240 -24.80 -5.43 4.36
CA GLY A 240 -24.59 -4.45 5.43
C GLY A 240 -24.21 -3.03 5.00
N LEU A 241 -23.73 -2.83 3.77
CA LEU A 241 -23.33 -1.51 3.25
C LEU A 241 -24.27 -0.96 2.17
N GLY A 242 -25.10 -1.82 1.58
CA GLY A 242 -25.96 -1.43 0.47
C GLY A 242 -25.18 -1.32 -0.84
N THR A 243 -25.57 -0.35 -1.68
CA THR A 243 -24.96 -0.17 -3.00
C THR A 243 -23.69 0.67 -2.88
N ALA A 244 -22.57 0.15 -3.35
CA ALA A 244 -21.29 0.83 -3.40
C ALA A 244 -20.69 0.79 -4.81
N GLN A 245 -20.02 1.88 -5.21
CA GLN A 245 -19.15 1.91 -6.37
C GLN A 245 -17.70 1.74 -5.94
N LEU A 246 -16.99 0.85 -6.62
CA LEU A 246 -15.62 0.47 -6.31
C LEU A 246 -14.77 0.56 -7.56
N SER A 247 -13.48 0.80 -7.37
CA SER A 247 -12.50 0.74 -8.45
C SER A 247 -11.20 0.10 -7.97
N THR A 248 -10.51 -0.55 -8.89
CA THR A 248 -9.15 -1.07 -8.69
C THR A 248 -8.33 -0.80 -9.94
N LEU A 249 -7.04 -0.55 -9.78
CA LEU A 249 -6.11 -0.26 -10.85
C LEU A 249 -4.72 -0.76 -10.45
N GLY A 250 -4.04 -1.45 -11.36
CA GLY A 250 -2.71 -1.97 -11.09
C GLY A 250 -1.99 -2.44 -12.35
N GLU A 251 -0.72 -2.81 -12.17
CA GLU A 251 0.08 -3.52 -13.16
C GLU A 251 -0.18 -5.03 -13.04
N TRP A 252 -0.37 -5.69 -14.18
CA TRP A 252 -0.70 -7.10 -14.30
C TRP A 252 0.28 -7.80 -15.24
N ARG A 253 0.76 -8.96 -14.80
CA ARG A 253 1.62 -9.83 -15.59
C ARG A 253 0.81 -10.59 -16.63
N SER A 254 1.49 -11.02 -17.70
CA SER A 254 0.89 -11.77 -18.82
C SER A 254 0.15 -13.05 -18.42
N ASP A 255 0.46 -13.65 -17.27
CA ASP A 255 -0.23 -14.82 -16.73
C ASP A 255 -1.46 -14.49 -15.85
N SER A 256 -1.66 -13.20 -15.57
CA SER A 256 -2.63 -12.67 -14.61
C SER A 256 -3.66 -11.75 -15.27
N PHE A 257 -3.77 -11.79 -16.59
CA PHE A 257 -4.86 -11.15 -17.35
C PHE A 257 -5.18 -11.95 -18.60
N ARG A 258 -6.35 -11.72 -19.19
CA ARG A 258 -6.70 -12.16 -20.54
C ARG A 258 -7.34 -11.01 -21.29
N VAL A 259 -6.93 -10.85 -22.55
CA VAL A 259 -7.48 -9.86 -23.47
C VAL A 259 -7.78 -10.53 -24.80
N SER A 260 -8.81 -10.07 -25.49
CA SER A 260 -9.07 -10.43 -26.88
C SER A 260 -9.04 -9.19 -27.76
N THR A 261 -8.41 -9.32 -28.93
CA THR A 261 -8.34 -8.23 -29.91
C THR A 261 -9.24 -8.57 -31.09
N GLY A 262 -10.26 -7.74 -31.31
CA GLY A 262 -11.16 -7.83 -32.45
C GLY A 262 -11.04 -6.61 -33.36
N THR A 263 -11.87 -6.59 -34.40
CA THR A 263 -12.01 -5.43 -35.32
C THR A 263 -12.41 -4.14 -34.60
N ASN A 264 -13.12 -4.26 -33.48
CA ASN A 264 -13.59 -3.12 -32.67
C ASN A 264 -12.59 -2.71 -31.56
N GLY A 265 -11.37 -3.28 -31.56
CA GLY A 265 -10.34 -3.00 -30.56
C GLY A 265 -10.10 -4.14 -29.58
N THR A 266 -9.32 -3.86 -28.54
CA THR A 266 -8.94 -4.83 -27.50
C THR A 266 -9.89 -4.77 -26.32
N VAL A 267 -10.37 -5.93 -25.89
CA VAL A 267 -11.30 -6.13 -24.78
C VAL A 267 -10.58 -6.82 -23.63
N LEU A 268 -10.76 -6.34 -22.41
CA LEU A 268 -10.37 -7.06 -21.21
C LEU A 268 -11.35 -8.21 -20.97
N GLU A 269 -10.88 -9.45 -20.94
CA GLU A 269 -11.71 -10.63 -20.66
C GLU A 269 -11.59 -11.11 -19.22
N ALA A 270 -10.40 -11.00 -18.63
CA ALA A 270 -10.16 -11.35 -17.24
C ALA A 270 -8.97 -10.60 -16.64
N LEU A 271 -9.03 -10.45 -15.33
CA LEU A 271 -8.04 -9.82 -14.48
C LEU A 271 -7.80 -10.68 -13.23
N GLY A 272 -6.55 -10.86 -12.85
CA GLY A 272 -6.13 -11.80 -11.83
C GLY A 272 -5.74 -13.17 -12.39
N SER A 273 -4.99 -13.93 -11.60
CA SER A 273 -4.62 -15.30 -11.94
C SER A 273 -5.76 -16.27 -11.64
N THR A 274 -5.64 -17.52 -12.09
CA THR A 274 -6.61 -18.58 -11.77
C THR A 274 -6.73 -18.84 -10.27
N ALA A 275 -5.63 -18.70 -9.52
CA ALA A 275 -5.61 -18.86 -8.07
C ALA A 275 -6.17 -17.64 -7.32
N ASN A 276 -6.09 -16.45 -7.91
CA ASN A 276 -6.56 -15.20 -7.33
C ASN A 276 -7.32 -14.37 -8.37
N PRO A 277 -8.52 -14.82 -8.78
CA PRO A 277 -9.31 -14.11 -9.78
C PRO A 277 -9.81 -12.79 -9.20
N VAL A 278 -9.64 -11.70 -9.94
CA VAL A 278 -10.15 -10.37 -9.55
C VAL A 278 -11.43 -10.07 -10.31
N ALA A 279 -11.42 -10.23 -11.63
CA ALA A 279 -12.59 -10.00 -12.45
C ALA A 279 -12.54 -10.85 -13.72
N GLN A 280 -13.70 -11.23 -14.22
CA GLN A 280 -13.84 -11.94 -15.49
C GLN A 280 -15.15 -11.57 -16.17
N ILE A 281 -15.12 -11.45 -17.49
CA ILE A 281 -16.29 -11.14 -18.29
C ILE A 281 -17.36 -12.24 -18.20
N GLY A 282 -16.94 -13.51 -18.08
CA GLY A 282 -17.86 -14.64 -17.97
C GLY A 282 -18.84 -14.69 -19.15
N GLY A 283 -20.14 -14.64 -18.85
CA GLY A 283 -21.21 -14.60 -19.85
C GLY A 283 -21.66 -13.19 -20.24
N ALA A 284 -21.06 -12.12 -19.66
CA ALA A 284 -21.41 -10.75 -20.00
C ALA A 284 -21.00 -10.38 -21.43
N THR A 285 -21.70 -9.38 -21.99
CA THR A 285 -21.36 -8.83 -23.30
C THR A 285 -20.33 -7.72 -23.15
N ALA A 286 -19.22 -7.82 -23.89
CA ALA A 286 -18.23 -6.75 -23.99
C ALA A 286 -18.76 -5.58 -24.82
N GLN A 287 -18.58 -4.36 -24.32
CA GLN A 287 -18.86 -3.12 -25.02
C GLN A 287 -17.59 -2.27 -25.09
N PRO A 288 -16.80 -2.35 -26.18
CA PRO A 288 -15.68 -1.44 -26.40
C PRO A 288 -16.23 -0.01 -26.52
N LEU A 289 -15.72 0.92 -25.72
CA LEU A 289 -16.20 2.30 -25.69
C LEU A 289 -15.24 3.26 -26.39
N GLY A 290 -13.93 2.99 -26.37
CA GLY A 290 -12.97 3.82 -27.06
C GLY A 290 -11.53 3.35 -26.90
N ASN A 291 -10.65 4.02 -27.64
CA ASN A 291 -9.21 3.85 -27.54
C ASN A 291 -8.48 5.18 -27.81
N ALA A 292 -7.21 5.24 -27.44
CA ALA A 292 -6.33 6.36 -27.74
C ALA A 292 -4.91 5.89 -27.98
N THR A 293 -4.31 6.33 -29.09
CA THR A 293 -2.89 6.18 -29.37
C THR A 293 -2.10 7.16 -28.51
N LEU A 294 -1.10 6.65 -27.80
CA LEU A 294 -0.14 7.42 -27.01
C LEU A 294 1.00 7.92 -27.89
N ALA A 295 1.83 8.84 -27.40
CA ALA A 295 2.89 9.46 -28.20
C ALA A 295 3.97 8.46 -28.66
N ASP A 296 4.18 7.35 -27.95
CA ASP A 296 5.07 6.25 -28.34
C ASP A 296 4.46 5.27 -29.36
N GLY A 297 3.21 5.51 -29.79
CA GLY A 297 2.46 4.66 -30.71
C GLY A 297 1.73 3.48 -30.05
N SER A 298 1.88 3.26 -28.74
CA SER A 298 1.07 2.28 -28.02
C SER A 298 -0.39 2.75 -27.93
N VAL A 299 -1.32 1.82 -27.65
CA VAL A 299 -2.75 2.13 -27.61
C VAL A 299 -3.32 1.73 -26.27
N ALA A 300 -4.06 2.67 -25.66
CA ALA A 300 -4.88 2.41 -24.49
C ALA A 300 -6.34 2.18 -24.93
N TYR A 301 -7.02 1.24 -24.26
CA TYR A 301 -8.40 0.86 -24.54
C TYR A 301 -9.26 0.98 -23.29
N TRP A 302 -10.53 1.33 -23.45
CA TRP A 302 -11.51 1.30 -22.37
C TRP A 302 -12.87 0.84 -22.88
N GLY A 303 -13.65 0.25 -21.99
CA GLY A 303 -14.95 -0.31 -22.31
C GLY A 303 -15.75 -0.67 -21.08
N ALA A 304 -16.82 -1.44 -21.29
CA ALA A 304 -17.62 -1.99 -20.22
C ALA A 304 -18.02 -3.45 -20.50
N TRP A 305 -18.34 -4.18 -19.44
CA TRP A 305 -19.03 -5.45 -19.46
C TRP A 305 -20.47 -5.21 -19.03
N SER A 306 -21.42 -5.52 -19.91
CA SER A 306 -22.84 -5.47 -19.61
C SER A 306 -23.24 -6.76 -18.88
N SER A 307 -23.31 -6.68 -17.55
CA SER A 307 -23.74 -7.79 -16.69
C SER A 307 -25.26 -7.81 -16.54
N ALA A 308 -25.88 -8.95 -16.84
CA ALA A 308 -27.30 -9.21 -16.60
C ALA A 308 -27.49 -10.57 -15.90
N PRO A 309 -28.61 -10.80 -15.19
CA PRO A 309 -28.93 -12.13 -14.65
C PRO A 309 -28.88 -13.20 -15.75
N GLY A 310 -28.07 -14.25 -15.56
CA GLY A 310 -27.82 -15.32 -16.55
C GLY A 310 -26.68 -15.05 -17.55
N ALA A 311 -26.23 -13.80 -17.68
CA ALA A 311 -25.14 -13.36 -18.55
C ALA A 311 -24.29 -12.31 -17.82
N SER A 312 -23.66 -12.74 -16.71
CA SER A 312 -22.99 -11.84 -15.78
C SER A 312 -21.47 -11.93 -15.89
N ALA A 313 -20.82 -10.79 -15.70
CA ALA A 313 -19.43 -10.76 -15.28
C ALA A 313 -19.34 -11.27 -13.83
N THR A 314 -18.13 -11.64 -13.43
CA THR A 314 -17.82 -11.96 -12.04
C THR A 314 -16.74 -11.01 -11.57
N VAL A 315 -16.92 -10.42 -10.38
CA VAL A 315 -15.87 -9.67 -9.68
C VAL A 315 -15.70 -10.27 -8.29
N THR A 316 -14.48 -10.62 -7.92
CA THR A 316 -14.18 -11.23 -6.62
C THR A 316 -13.86 -10.16 -5.59
N VAL A 317 -14.65 -10.10 -4.53
CA VAL A 317 -14.44 -9.19 -3.40
C VAL A 317 -14.22 -10.01 -2.13
N SER A 318 -13.05 -9.88 -1.51
CA SER A 318 -12.66 -10.70 -0.35
C SER A 318 -12.80 -12.21 -0.56
N GLY A 319 -12.47 -12.69 -1.76
CA GLY A 319 -12.57 -14.11 -2.13
C GLY A 319 -13.99 -14.56 -2.48
N THR A 320 -15.01 -13.70 -2.32
CA THR A 320 -16.39 -14.00 -2.70
C THR A 320 -16.67 -13.48 -4.10
N PRO A 321 -17.09 -14.33 -5.05
CA PRO A 321 -17.49 -13.87 -6.38
C PRO A 321 -18.84 -13.14 -6.31
N LEU A 322 -18.88 -11.94 -6.87
CA LEU A 322 -20.10 -11.15 -7.08
C LEU A 322 -20.54 -11.26 -8.54
N VAL A 323 -21.83 -11.50 -8.75
CA VAL A 323 -22.48 -11.59 -10.07
C VAL A 323 -23.80 -10.81 -10.04
N ALA A 324 -24.40 -10.55 -11.18
CA ALA A 324 -25.73 -9.96 -11.28
C ALA A 324 -26.76 -10.85 -10.54
N PRO A 325 -27.73 -10.26 -9.81
CA PRO A 325 -28.09 -8.83 -9.78
C PRO A 325 -27.28 -7.98 -8.77
N GLN A 326 -26.40 -8.60 -7.99
CA GLN A 326 -25.59 -7.89 -6.99
C GLN A 326 -24.49 -7.04 -7.64
N LEU A 327 -24.04 -7.42 -8.82
CA LEU A 327 -23.06 -6.71 -9.62
C LEU A 327 -23.74 -5.95 -10.77
N GLY A 328 -23.46 -4.65 -10.87
CA GLY A 328 -23.84 -3.81 -12.00
C GLY A 328 -22.87 -3.91 -13.19
N PRO A 329 -22.91 -2.95 -14.12
CA PRO A 329 -21.93 -2.86 -15.19
C PRO A 329 -20.50 -2.74 -14.65
N VAL A 330 -19.55 -3.42 -15.28
CA VAL A 330 -18.12 -3.34 -14.95
C VAL A 330 -17.42 -2.58 -16.05
N SER A 331 -17.00 -1.37 -15.79
CA SER A 331 -16.17 -0.62 -16.72
C SER A 331 -14.71 -0.99 -16.57
N TYR A 332 -13.94 -0.97 -17.65
CA TYR A 332 -12.51 -1.29 -17.63
C TYR A 332 -11.69 -0.30 -18.44
N LEU A 333 -10.42 -0.21 -18.09
CA LEU A 333 -9.37 0.48 -18.83
C LEU A 333 -8.13 -0.42 -18.84
N LEU A 334 -7.48 -0.54 -19.99
CA LEU A 334 -6.24 -1.31 -20.14
C LEU A 334 -5.27 -0.62 -21.11
N ALA A 335 -3.98 -0.71 -20.83
CA ALA A 335 -2.91 -0.23 -21.70
C ALA A 335 -1.60 -0.95 -21.36
N ASP A 336 -0.61 -0.89 -22.25
CA ASP A 336 0.72 -1.42 -21.96
C ASP A 336 1.34 -0.71 -20.76
N ALA A 337 1.94 -1.49 -19.85
CA ALA A 337 2.66 -0.93 -18.71
C ALA A 337 3.92 -0.19 -19.18
N THR A 338 4.30 0.85 -18.42
CA THR A 338 5.54 1.58 -18.69
C THR A 338 6.75 0.68 -18.58
N ARG A 339 7.64 0.76 -19.57
CA ARG A 339 8.89 -0.03 -19.62
C ARG A 339 10.09 0.79 -19.19
N THR A 340 10.07 2.08 -19.50
CA THR A 340 11.15 3.01 -19.18
C THR A 340 10.56 4.24 -18.54
N MET A 341 10.57 4.26 -17.20
CA MET A 341 10.14 5.44 -16.44
C MET A 341 11.15 6.57 -16.68
N PRO A 342 10.72 7.78 -17.10
CA PRO A 342 11.62 8.91 -17.19
C PRO A 342 12.26 9.20 -15.83
N GLY A 343 13.57 9.45 -15.81
CA GLY A 343 14.31 9.78 -14.58
C GLY A 343 14.38 11.28 -14.27
N THR A 344 13.98 12.12 -15.22
CA THR A 344 14.11 13.58 -15.16
C THR A 344 12.97 14.27 -15.90
N GLY A 345 12.80 15.58 -15.65
CA GLY A 345 11.83 16.41 -16.35
C GLY A 345 10.45 16.44 -15.67
N THR A 346 9.58 17.24 -16.26
CA THR A 346 8.18 17.38 -15.83
C THR A 346 7.26 17.09 -17.01
N ALA A 347 6.08 16.56 -16.72
CA ALA A 347 5.01 16.38 -17.69
C ALA A 347 3.68 16.78 -17.08
N VAL A 348 2.77 17.25 -17.93
CA VAL A 348 1.38 17.51 -17.57
C VAL A 348 0.51 16.59 -18.41
N PHE A 349 -0.33 15.80 -17.75
CA PHE A 349 -1.24 14.87 -18.39
C PHE A 349 -2.65 15.45 -18.37
N SER A 350 -3.32 15.40 -19.52
CA SER A 350 -4.70 15.88 -19.69
C SER A 350 -5.66 14.72 -19.92
N PRO A 351 -6.93 14.82 -19.47
CA PRO A 351 -7.92 13.78 -19.68
C PRO A 351 -8.11 13.44 -21.16
N ARG A 352 -8.24 12.15 -21.48
CA ARG A 352 -8.39 11.67 -22.85
C ARG A 352 -9.61 10.78 -23.06
N GLY A 353 -9.92 9.88 -22.12
CA GLY A 353 -11.02 8.93 -22.29
C GLY A 353 -11.12 7.93 -21.14
N GLY A 354 -12.28 7.31 -20.96
CA GLY A 354 -12.55 6.38 -19.87
C GLY A 354 -13.98 6.49 -19.39
N THR A 355 -14.22 6.22 -18.11
CA THR A 355 -15.56 6.12 -17.51
C THR A 355 -16.01 7.41 -16.83
N LEU A 356 -15.06 8.28 -16.52
CA LEU A 356 -15.33 9.61 -15.99
C LEU A 356 -15.81 10.53 -17.11
N GLY A 357 -17.08 10.95 -17.06
CA GLY A 357 -17.68 11.81 -18.08
C GLY A 357 -17.20 13.26 -17.94
N ASN A 358 -17.06 13.98 -19.05
CA ASN A 358 -16.65 15.40 -19.06
C ASN A 358 -15.41 15.70 -18.20
N ALA A 359 -14.41 14.83 -18.25
CA ALA A 359 -13.20 14.98 -17.44
C ALA A 359 -12.39 16.22 -17.83
N THR A 360 -11.97 16.99 -16.83
CA THR A 360 -11.23 18.26 -16.91
C THR A 360 -10.10 18.31 -15.89
N GLY A 361 -9.28 19.36 -15.94
CA GLY A 361 -8.10 19.53 -15.08
C GLY A 361 -6.88 18.81 -15.62
N THR A 362 -5.84 18.66 -14.81
CA THR A 362 -4.59 18.01 -15.20
C THR A 362 -3.94 17.22 -14.07
N VAL A 363 -3.05 16.30 -14.44
CA VAL A 363 -2.13 15.65 -13.51
C VAL A 363 -0.71 16.07 -13.88
N ALA A 364 -0.07 16.86 -13.03
CA ALA A 364 1.32 17.27 -13.20
C ALA A 364 2.26 16.27 -12.51
N VAL A 365 3.32 15.88 -13.20
CA VAL A 365 4.29 14.90 -12.72
C VAL A 365 5.68 15.50 -12.84
N ASN A 366 6.47 15.39 -11.78
CA ASN A 366 7.90 15.66 -11.79
C ASN A 366 8.63 14.33 -11.63
N PHE A 367 9.25 13.85 -12.70
CA PHE A 367 9.92 12.55 -12.73
C PHE A 367 11.20 12.51 -11.89
N ALA A 368 11.88 13.66 -11.71
CA ALA A 368 13.08 13.75 -10.89
C ALA A 368 12.76 13.64 -9.38
N THR A 369 11.71 14.33 -8.92
CA THR A 369 11.29 14.30 -7.51
C THR A 369 10.25 13.22 -7.21
N ARG A 370 9.76 12.55 -8.26
CA ARG A 370 8.67 11.57 -8.25
C ARG A 370 7.32 12.11 -7.79
N ALA A 371 7.17 13.43 -7.73
CA ALA A 371 5.96 14.08 -7.28
C ALA A 371 4.86 13.98 -8.35
N VAL A 372 3.64 13.67 -7.91
CA VAL A 372 2.41 13.68 -8.72
C VAL A 372 1.44 14.65 -8.06
N GLU A 373 0.88 15.57 -8.84
CA GLU A 373 -0.02 16.63 -8.38
C GLU A 373 -1.26 16.65 -9.27
N LEU A 374 -2.43 16.44 -8.65
CA LEU A 374 -3.73 16.57 -9.29
C LEU A 374 -4.15 18.05 -9.17
N ARG A 375 -4.41 18.68 -10.32
CA ARG A 375 -4.71 20.11 -10.40
C ARG A 375 -6.09 20.34 -10.98
N ASN A 376 -7.00 20.77 -10.10
CA ASN A 376 -8.37 21.17 -10.44
C ASN A 376 -9.09 20.11 -11.30
N LEU A 377 -8.99 18.84 -10.92
CA LEU A 377 -9.70 17.78 -11.63
C LEU A 377 -11.20 17.96 -11.44
N GLY A 378 -11.95 17.70 -12.51
CA GLY A 378 -13.40 17.67 -12.47
C GLY A 378 -13.96 16.66 -13.47
N PHE A 379 -15.06 16.00 -13.13
CA PHE A 379 -15.69 14.96 -13.95
C PHE A 379 -17.06 14.56 -13.39
N ASN A 380 -17.84 13.87 -14.22
CA ASN A 380 -19.16 13.35 -13.90
C ASN A 380 -19.10 11.83 -13.71
N ILE A 381 -19.83 11.33 -12.70
CA ILE A 381 -20.11 9.90 -12.51
C ILE A 381 -21.63 9.75 -12.31
N GLY A 382 -22.33 9.28 -13.35
CA GLY A 382 -23.79 9.28 -13.36
C GLY A 382 -24.34 10.71 -13.25
N THR A 383 -25.15 10.97 -12.23
CA THR A 383 -25.73 12.29 -11.94
C THR A 383 -24.85 13.17 -11.04
N LEU A 384 -23.74 12.65 -10.54
CA LEU A 384 -22.83 13.37 -9.65
C LEU A 384 -21.78 14.11 -10.46
N ASN A 385 -21.51 15.36 -10.09
CA ASN A 385 -20.49 16.19 -10.72
C ASN A 385 -19.45 16.60 -9.67
N PHE A 386 -18.19 16.28 -9.92
CA PHE A 386 -17.06 16.64 -9.07
C PHE A 386 -16.23 17.72 -9.74
N SER A 387 -15.74 18.68 -8.97
CA SER A 387 -14.90 19.77 -9.48
C SER A 387 -13.91 20.25 -8.41
N GLY A 388 -12.85 20.94 -8.83
CA GLY A 388 -11.87 21.47 -7.88
C GLY A 388 -11.09 20.39 -7.14
N LEU A 389 -11.05 19.15 -7.65
CA LEU A 389 -10.35 18.05 -7.00
C LEU A 389 -8.84 18.24 -7.12
N ASN A 390 -8.18 18.43 -5.98
CA ASN A 390 -6.71 18.54 -5.91
C ASN A 390 -6.16 17.43 -4.99
N GLY A 391 -4.89 17.09 -5.16
CA GLY A 391 -4.24 16.08 -4.35
C GLY A 391 -2.79 15.86 -4.75
N ASN A 392 -1.98 15.38 -3.81
CA ASN A 392 -0.56 15.15 -4.03
C ASN A 392 -0.24 13.68 -3.74
N ALA A 393 0.67 13.11 -4.51
CA ALA A 393 1.19 11.77 -4.31
C ALA A 393 2.67 11.69 -4.74
N THR A 394 3.28 10.53 -4.50
CA THR A 394 4.62 10.21 -5.01
C THR A 394 4.55 8.84 -5.66
N PHE A 395 5.12 8.68 -6.85
CA PHE A 395 5.12 7.39 -7.53
C PHE A 395 6.30 6.51 -7.13
N ASP A 396 6.06 5.20 -7.12
CA ASP A 396 7.05 4.20 -6.75
C ASP A 396 7.76 3.62 -7.98
N THR A 397 9.05 3.95 -8.14
CA THR A 397 9.88 3.45 -9.24
C THR A 397 10.22 1.96 -9.14
N ARG A 398 9.88 1.29 -8.04
CA ARG A 398 10.08 -0.16 -7.89
C ARG A 398 9.00 -0.96 -8.62
N ILE A 399 7.86 -0.32 -8.91
CA ILE A 399 6.81 -0.86 -9.77
C ILE A 399 7.10 -0.31 -11.17
N ALA A 400 7.12 -1.17 -12.20
CA ALA A 400 7.56 -0.77 -13.53
C ALA A 400 6.66 0.35 -14.11
N SER A 401 5.35 0.21 -13.88
CA SER A 401 4.34 1.23 -14.22
C SER A 401 4.39 2.48 -13.35
N GLY A 402 5.25 2.60 -12.34
CA GLY A 402 5.30 3.76 -11.45
C GLY A 402 3.99 4.03 -10.72
N GLY A 403 3.46 3.03 -10.01
CA GLY A 403 2.21 3.18 -9.26
C GLY A 403 2.26 4.31 -8.23
N PHE A 404 1.17 5.06 -8.12
CA PHE A 404 0.99 6.11 -7.11
C PHE A 404 -0.44 6.10 -6.56
N GLY A 405 -0.62 6.67 -5.37
CA GLY A 405 -1.93 6.86 -4.75
C GLY A 405 -1.88 7.88 -3.64
N GLY A 406 -3.05 8.43 -3.32
CA GLY A 406 -3.22 9.45 -2.28
C GLY A 406 -4.68 9.82 -2.06
N ASN A 407 -4.88 10.85 -1.26
CA ASN A 407 -6.20 11.40 -0.93
C ASN A 407 -6.36 12.78 -1.54
N TYR A 408 -7.61 13.15 -1.85
CA TYR A 408 -7.87 14.50 -2.32
C TYR A 408 -7.72 15.50 -1.17
N SER A 409 -6.96 16.57 -1.40
CA SER A 409 -6.77 17.65 -0.43
C SER A 409 -7.91 18.67 -0.45
N SER A 410 -8.60 18.80 -1.58
CA SER A 410 -9.75 19.70 -1.75
C SER A 410 -10.65 19.24 -2.90
N GLY A 411 -11.82 19.88 -2.99
CA GLY A 411 -12.77 19.74 -4.08
C GLY A 411 -14.22 19.81 -3.61
N GLN A 412 -15.13 19.79 -4.57
CA GLN A 412 -16.56 19.89 -4.35
C GLN A 412 -17.30 18.82 -5.15
N CYS A 413 -18.50 18.49 -4.68
CA CYS A 413 -19.42 17.63 -5.42
C CYS A 413 -20.81 18.24 -5.45
N THR A 414 -21.36 18.39 -6.66
CA THR A 414 -22.77 18.70 -6.88
C THR A 414 -23.56 17.40 -7.06
N GLY A 415 -24.68 17.27 -6.34
CA GLY A 415 -25.51 16.07 -6.32
C GLY A 415 -25.15 15.06 -5.21
N CYS A 416 -23.99 15.23 -4.55
CA CYS A 416 -23.67 14.47 -3.34
C CYS A 416 -24.50 14.96 -2.15
N SER A 417 -24.85 14.04 -1.25
CA SER A 417 -25.50 14.41 0.04
C SER A 417 -24.50 15.05 1.02
N ALA A 418 -23.24 14.64 0.95
CA ALA A 418 -22.09 15.29 1.55
C ALA A 418 -20.84 14.90 0.75
N PHE A 419 -19.76 15.67 0.80
CA PHE A 419 -18.51 15.28 0.14
C PHE A 419 -17.32 15.62 1.03
N THR A 420 -16.48 14.62 1.27
CA THR A 420 -15.29 14.77 2.13
C THR A 420 -14.05 14.44 1.30
N PRO A 421 -13.37 15.45 0.71
CA PRO A 421 -12.21 15.22 -0.15
C PRO A 421 -11.14 14.39 0.55
N LEU A 422 -10.82 14.69 1.81
CA LEU A 422 -9.77 14.01 2.58
C LEU A 422 -10.02 12.52 2.81
N SER A 423 -11.28 12.08 2.79
CA SER A 423 -11.65 10.67 2.91
C SER A 423 -11.87 9.99 1.56
N SER A 424 -11.73 10.74 0.48
CA SER A 424 -11.78 10.23 -0.88
C SER A 424 -10.36 10.01 -1.40
N SER A 425 -10.16 8.99 -2.22
CA SER A 425 -8.84 8.54 -2.64
C SER A 425 -8.72 8.41 -4.15
N PHE A 426 -7.49 8.48 -4.63
CA PHE A 426 -7.16 8.23 -6.02
C PHE A 426 -5.92 7.35 -6.11
N SER A 427 -5.77 6.68 -7.25
CA SER A 427 -4.57 5.94 -7.61
C SER A 427 -4.31 6.06 -9.10
N GLY A 428 -3.07 5.77 -9.51
CA GLY A 428 -2.70 5.79 -10.91
C GLY A 428 -1.46 4.97 -11.21
N ASN A 429 -1.28 4.68 -12.48
CA ASN A 429 -0.12 3.99 -13.04
C ASN A 429 0.19 4.61 -14.41
N PHE A 430 1.48 4.76 -14.71
CA PHE A 430 1.92 5.21 -16.03
C PHE A 430 1.80 4.10 -17.07
N VAL A 431 1.43 4.49 -18.28
CA VAL A 431 1.20 3.58 -19.41
C VAL A 431 1.92 4.07 -20.67
N GLY A 432 2.15 3.14 -21.60
CA GLY A 432 3.02 3.37 -22.75
C GLY A 432 4.51 3.24 -22.39
N ARG A 433 5.34 2.90 -23.36
CA ARG A 433 6.78 2.60 -23.23
C ARG A 433 7.51 3.62 -22.34
N ASP A 434 7.29 4.91 -22.59
CA ASP A 434 8.02 6.02 -21.97
C ASP A 434 7.16 6.86 -21.00
N ALA A 435 6.09 6.27 -20.44
CA ALA A 435 5.12 6.95 -19.59
C ALA A 435 4.34 8.08 -20.30
N ASP A 436 3.91 7.84 -21.55
CA ASP A 436 3.14 8.79 -22.37
C ASP A 436 1.67 8.92 -21.99
N GLY A 437 1.16 7.94 -21.27
CA GLY A 437 -0.15 7.97 -20.67
C GLY A 437 -0.10 7.71 -19.18
N LEU A 438 -1.24 7.96 -18.55
CA LEU A 438 -1.47 7.73 -17.14
C LEU A 438 -2.88 7.15 -17.00
N ALA A 439 -2.96 5.90 -16.56
CA ALA A 439 -4.19 5.30 -16.11
C ALA A 439 -4.50 5.81 -14.70
N PHE A 440 -5.74 6.24 -14.48
CA PHE A 440 -6.20 6.87 -13.25
C PHE A 440 -7.43 6.15 -12.74
N ALA A 441 -7.52 5.95 -11.42
CA ALA A 441 -8.69 5.44 -10.75
C ALA A 441 -9.04 6.31 -9.54
N THR A 442 -10.32 6.46 -9.27
CA THR A 442 -10.83 7.25 -8.14
C THR A 442 -11.89 6.49 -7.35
N PHE A 443 -11.94 6.78 -6.06
CA PHE A 443 -12.98 6.36 -5.13
C PHE A 443 -13.37 7.54 -4.24
N LEU A 444 -14.64 7.95 -4.32
CA LEU A 444 -15.17 9.18 -3.73
C LEU A 444 -16.29 8.84 -2.74
N LEU A 445 -16.26 9.46 -1.56
CA LEU A 445 -17.33 9.35 -0.57
C LEU A 445 -18.35 10.47 -0.78
N THR A 446 -19.57 10.12 -1.17
CA THR A 446 -20.62 11.07 -1.62
C THR A 446 -21.68 11.35 -0.56
N GLY A 447 -21.35 11.02 0.71
CA GLY A 447 -22.23 11.20 1.87
C GLY A 447 -23.36 10.17 1.91
N GLY A 448 -24.07 10.10 3.04
CA GLY A 448 -25.24 9.21 3.17
C GLY A 448 -24.98 7.71 2.97
N GLY A 449 -23.70 7.28 3.02
CA GLY A 449 -23.30 5.90 2.68
C GLY A 449 -23.03 5.66 1.18
N GLY A 450 -23.26 6.67 0.33
CA GLY A 450 -22.98 6.60 -1.10
C GLY A 450 -21.48 6.69 -1.41
N THR A 451 -21.11 6.02 -2.51
CA THR A 451 -19.76 6.02 -3.06
C THR A 451 -19.83 6.20 -4.57
N ALA A 452 -18.81 6.83 -5.14
CA ALA A 452 -18.64 6.95 -6.59
C ALA A 452 -17.23 6.52 -6.98
N ALA A 453 -17.10 5.77 -8.07
CA ALA A 453 -15.80 5.28 -8.52
C ALA A 453 -15.73 5.23 -10.05
N GLY A 454 -14.51 5.35 -10.59
CA GLY A 454 -14.29 5.29 -12.02
C GLY A 454 -12.83 5.16 -12.39
N VAL A 455 -12.59 4.84 -13.67
CA VAL A 455 -11.26 4.75 -14.26
C VAL A 455 -11.17 5.68 -15.48
N HIS A 456 -10.02 6.30 -15.70
CA HIS A 456 -9.81 7.25 -16.79
C HIS A 456 -8.37 7.26 -17.27
N LEU A 457 -8.19 7.55 -18.55
CA LEU A 457 -6.90 7.75 -19.20
C LEU A 457 -6.59 9.24 -19.28
N PHE A 458 -5.39 9.60 -18.86
CA PHE A 458 -4.78 10.88 -19.14
C PHE A 458 -3.59 10.66 -20.08
N THR A 459 -3.33 11.61 -20.97
CA THR A 459 -2.22 11.54 -21.93
C THR A 459 -1.39 12.79 -21.87
N ARG A 460 -0.08 12.67 -22.14
CA ARG A 460 0.76 13.85 -22.39
C ARG A 460 0.32 14.52 -23.70
N PRO A 461 0.42 15.85 -23.81
CA PRO A 461 0.42 16.51 -25.10
C PRO A 461 1.52 15.88 -25.99
N PRO A 462 1.30 15.77 -27.32
CA PRO A 462 2.39 15.42 -28.21
C PRO A 462 3.54 16.40 -28.01
N ALA A 463 4.78 15.91 -27.99
CA ALA A 463 5.94 16.79 -28.00
C ALA A 463 5.79 17.75 -29.20
N GLN A 464 5.86 19.06 -28.95
CA GLN A 464 5.92 20.01 -30.06
C GLN A 464 7.22 19.73 -30.83
N PRO A 465 7.14 19.58 -32.16
CA PRO A 465 8.28 19.17 -33.00
C PRO A 465 9.44 20.16 -32.96
#